data_AF-A0A6C0B100-F1
#
_entry.id   AF-A0A6C0B100-F1
#
_cell.length_a   1.000
_cell.length_b   1.000
_cell.length_c   1.000
_cell.angle_alpha   90.00
_cell.angle_beta   90.00
_cell.angle_gamma   90.00
#
_symmetry.space_group_name_H-M   'P 1'
#
loop_
_entity.id
_entity.type
_entity.pdbx_description
1 polymer ?
#
loop_
_entity_poly.entity_id
_entity_poly.type
_entity_poly.pdbx_seq_one_letter_code
_entity_poly.pdbx_strand_id
1 'polypeptide(L)'
;MAACDIQCHRDKQLKQLSSAMVTAIQNKEKDPEAYERARTAYYTVKEGQGWLSKDNEEKANKEVQPILDSYQSKFDKMKQDIIYQSVVAQAKQDAMSSQVGDEDEVRFIHSQIEKEREEASVYQRTKELQGLPVDIYSWLPPFLDLLLGLSVLYLVYQVFVEGKLTAVMNYFSQSPG
;
A
#
# COMPACT_ATOMS: atom_id res chain seq x y z
N MET A 1 -60.68 4.97 47.96
CA MET A 1 -59.85 4.72 46.76
C MET A 1 -58.43 4.49 47.25
N ALA A 2 -57.93 3.25 47.19
CA ALA A 2 -56.58 2.95 47.68
C ALA A 2 -55.55 3.69 46.82
N ALA A 3 -54.62 4.39 47.48
CA ALA A 3 -53.51 5.04 46.81
C ALA A 3 -52.71 3.99 46.03
N CYS A 4 -52.49 4.24 44.75
CA CYS A 4 -51.74 3.34 43.87
C CYS A 4 -50.27 3.38 44.31
N ASP A 5 -49.74 2.24 44.75
CA ASP A 5 -48.33 2.01 45.03
C ASP A 5 -47.48 2.25 43.75
N ILE A 6 -46.19 2.55 43.92
CA ILE A 6 -45.16 2.55 42.87
C ILE A 6 -45.27 1.31 41.95
N GLN A 7 -45.56 0.11 42.48
CA GLN A 7 -45.78 -1.09 41.67
C GLN A 7 -47.04 -0.98 40.79
N CYS A 8 -48.14 -0.51 41.36
CA CYS A 8 -49.39 -0.27 40.62
C CYS A 8 -49.21 0.76 39.50
N HIS A 9 -48.39 1.80 39.73
CA HIS A 9 -48.03 2.78 38.69
C HIS A 9 -47.17 2.16 37.57
N ARG A 10 -46.19 1.33 37.93
CA ARG A 10 -45.33 0.63 36.97
C ARG A 10 -46.14 -0.34 36.11
N ASP A 11 -47.04 -1.11 36.69
CA ASP A 11 -47.87 -2.07 35.95
C ASP A 11 -48.83 -1.38 34.99
N LYS A 12 -49.40 -0.24 35.41
CA LYS A 12 -50.23 0.60 34.54
C LYS A 12 -49.44 1.15 33.35
N GLN A 13 -48.21 1.63 33.60
CA GLN A 13 -47.30 2.09 32.55
C GLN A 13 -46.91 0.96 31.60
N LEU A 14 -46.56 -0.21 32.12
CA LEU A 14 -46.22 -1.39 31.32
C LEU A 14 -47.38 -1.82 30.42
N LYS A 15 -48.62 -1.76 30.91
CA LYS A 15 -49.80 -2.10 30.11
C LYS A 15 -50.07 -1.11 28.97
N GLN A 16 -49.78 0.17 29.19
CA GLN A 16 -49.88 1.19 28.14
C GLN A 16 -48.76 0.99 27.09
N LEU A 17 -47.54 0.76 27.55
CA LEU A 17 -46.37 0.56 26.69
C LEU A 17 -46.46 -0.76 25.90
N SER A 18 -47.02 -1.82 26.47
CA SER A 18 -47.23 -3.09 25.76
C SER A 18 -48.23 -2.93 24.62
N SER A 19 -49.33 -2.18 24.83
CA SER A 19 -50.28 -1.86 23.77
C SER A 19 -49.63 -1.05 22.65
N ALA A 20 -48.84 -0.03 23.01
CA ALA A 20 -48.11 0.79 22.03
C ALA A 20 -47.09 -0.05 21.23
N MET A 21 -46.42 -1.00 21.90
CA MET A 21 -45.48 -1.92 21.26
C MET A 21 -46.19 -2.85 20.26
N VAL A 22 -47.36 -3.39 20.59
CA VAL A 22 -48.14 -4.23 19.65
C VAL A 22 -48.52 -3.45 18.39
N THR A 23 -48.98 -2.21 18.55
CA THR A 23 -49.29 -1.34 17.41
C THR A 23 -48.05 -0.99 16.59
N ALA A 24 -46.90 -0.79 17.25
CA ALA A 24 -45.64 -0.50 16.57
C ALA A 24 -45.07 -1.74 15.84
N ILE A 25 -45.26 -2.96 16.37
CA ILE A 25 -44.92 -4.21 15.68
C ILE A 25 -45.67 -4.33 14.37
N GLN A 26 -46.97 -4.04 14.36
CA GLN A 26 -47.81 -4.11 13.16
C GLN A 26 -47.40 -3.11 12.08
N ASN A 27 -46.77 -1.99 12.47
CA ASN A 27 -46.32 -0.94 11.56
C ASN A 27 -44.81 -0.92 11.36
N LYS A 28 -44.07 -1.95 11.80
CA LYS A 28 -42.61 -2.00 11.79
C LYS A 28 -42.01 -1.76 10.39
N GLU A 29 -42.67 -2.26 9.35
CA GLU A 29 -42.21 -2.09 7.96
C GLU A 29 -42.44 -0.68 7.42
N LYS A 30 -43.42 0.06 7.97
CA LYS A 30 -43.78 1.41 7.52
C LYS A 30 -43.07 2.50 8.34
N ASP A 31 -42.88 2.26 9.63
CA ASP A 31 -42.20 3.18 10.55
C ASP A 31 -41.30 2.40 11.53
N PRO A 32 -40.06 2.10 11.12
CA PRO A 32 -39.10 1.38 11.96
C PRO A 32 -38.65 2.22 13.17
N GLU A 33 -38.68 3.55 13.10
CA GLU A 33 -38.27 4.42 14.21
C GLU A 33 -39.32 4.43 15.34
N ALA A 34 -40.61 4.42 15.00
CA ALA A 34 -41.66 4.27 16.00
C ALA A 34 -41.58 2.90 16.70
N TYR A 35 -41.21 1.85 15.97
CA TYR A 35 -40.98 0.52 16.54
C TYR A 35 -39.83 0.51 17.54
N GLU A 36 -38.66 1.03 17.18
CA GLU A 36 -37.51 1.05 18.09
C GLU A 36 -37.79 1.92 19.32
N ARG A 37 -38.46 3.07 19.17
CA ARG A 37 -38.87 3.91 20.32
C ARG A 37 -39.82 3.17 21.27
N ALA A 38 -40.85 2.52 20.74
CA ALA A 38 -41.80 1.76 21.55
C ALA A 38 -41.16 0.56 22.25
N ARG A 39 -40.26 -0.14 21.55
CA ARG A 39 -39.45 -1.23 22.09
C ARG A 39 -38.57 -0.75 23.25
N THR A 40 -37.78 0.31 23.04
CA THR A 40 -36.93 0.86 24.09
C THR A 40 -37.74 1.29 25.31
N ALA A 41 -38.83 2.04 25.11
CA ALA A 41 -39.67 2.48 26.22
C ALA A 41 -40.26 1.30 27.03
N TYR A 42 -40.76 0.26 26.35
CA TYR A 42 -41.30 -0.93 27.01
C TYR A 42 -40.23 -1.69 27.81
N TYR A 43 -39.10 -2.00 27.18
CA TYR A 43 -38.06 -2.81 27.83
C TYR A 43 -37.28 -2.04 28.89
N THR A 44 -37.12 -0.72 28.77
CA THR A 44 -36.55 0.11 29.85
C THR A 44 -37.41 0.08 31.11
N VAL A 45 -38.74 0.09 30.99
CA VAL A 45 -39.63 0.00 32.18
C VAL A 45 -39.73 -1.44 32.70
N LYS A 46 -39.65 -2.44 31.80
CA LYS A 46 -39.75 -3.85 32.16
C LYS A 46 -38.48 -4.38 32.84
N GLU A 47 -37.33 -4.12 32.25
CA GLU A 47 -36.03 -4.72 32.64
C GLU A 47 -35.11 -3.71 33.35
N GLY A 48 -35.44 -2.42 33.32
CA GLY A 48 -34.71 -1.36 34.01
C GLY A 48 -33.70 -0.64 33.11
N GLN A 49 -33.01 0.35 33.67
CA GLN A 49 -32.08 1.22 32.91
C GLN A 49 -30.90 0.44 32.29
N GLY A 50 -30.46 -0.67 32.89
CA GLY A 50 -29.36 -1.48 32.36
C GLY A 50 -29.67 -2.18 31.03
N TRP A 51 -30.95 -2.30 30.66
CA TRP A 51 -31.36 -2.95 29.43
C TRP A 51 -30.83 -2.25 28.18
N LEU A 52 -30.85 -0.91 28.16
CA LEU A 52 -30.45 -0.16 26.98
C LEU A 52 -28.96 -0.35 26.66
N SER A 53 -28.12 -0.41 27.70
CA SER A 53 -26.69 -0.70 27.53
C SER A 53 -26.48 -2.09 26.94
N LYS A 54 -27.21 -3.10 27.44
CA LYS A 54 -27.12 -4.48 26.97
C LYS A 54 -27.64 -4.63 25.53
N ASP A 55 -28.74 -3.95 25.19
CA ASP A 55 -29.31 -3.96 23.83
C ASP A 55 -28.35 -3.32 22.83
N ASN A 56 -27.70 -2.22 23.21
CA ASN A 56 -26.69 -1.56 22.38
C ASN A 56 -25.44 -2.43 22.19
N GLU A 57 -24.97 -3.09 23.24
CA GLU A 57 -23.85 -4.03 23.16
C GLU A 57 -24.19 -5.22 22.25
N GLU A 58 -25.39 -5.78 22.37
CA GLU A 58 -25.84 -6.89 21.51
C GLU A 58 -25.96 -6.47 20.04
N LYS A 59 -26.50 -5.27 19.77
CA LYS A 59 -26.57 -4.70 18.42
C LYS A 59 -25.17 -4.49 17.84
N ALA A 60 -24.27 -3.87 18.59
CA ALA A 60 -22.89 -3.67 18.17
C ALA A 60 -22.20 -5.03 17.90
N ASN A 61 -22.38 -6.02 18.76
CA ASN A 61 -21.83 -7.36 18.55
C ASN A 61 -22.40 -8.04 17.31
N LYS A 62 -23.71 -7.91 17.03
CA LYS A 62 -24.33 -8.44 15.80
C LYS A 62 -23.81 -7.78 14.52
N GLU A 63 -23.45 -6.50 14.58
CA GLU A 63 -22.86 -5.79 13.44
C GLU A 63 -21.37 -6.13 13.26
N VAL A 64 -20.64 -6.30 14.37
CA VAL A 64 -19.18 -6.55 14.35
C VAL A 64 -18.83 -8.02 14.10
N GLN A 65 -19.63 -8.98 14.59
CA GLN A 65 -19.41 -10.42 14.38
C GLN A 65 -19.21 -10.83 12.91
N PRO A 66 -20.08 -10.47 11.95
CA PRO A 66 -19.90 -10.89 10.56
C PRO A 66 -18.62 -10.31 9.94
N ILE A 67 -18.19 -9.14 10.40
CA ILE A 67 -16.93 -8.53 9.97
C ILE A 67 -15.77 -9.39 10.47
N LEU A 68 -15.74 -9.71 11.76
CA LEU A 68 -14.72 -10.57 12.36
C LEU A 68 -14.68 -11.96 11.71
N ASP A 69 -15.83 -12.58 11.49
CA ASP A 69 -15.96 -13.87 10.82
C ASP A 69 -15.41 -13.81 9.39
N SER A 70 -15.66 -12.70 8.67
CA SER A 70 -15.11 -12.50 7.32
C SER A 70 -13.58 -12.41 7.32
N TYR A 71 -12.99 -11.75 8.32
CA TYR A 71 -11.54 -11.65 8.47
C TYR A 71 -10.92 -12.98 8.84
N GLN A 72 -11.54 -13.71 9.77
CA GLN A 72 -11.09 -15.04 10.16
C GLN A 72 -11.13 -16.01 8.97
N SER A 73 -12.21 -15.99 8.19
CA SER A 73 -12.33 -16.81 6.97
C SER A 73 -11.24 -16.48 5.95
N LYS A 74 -10.90 -15.20 5.75
CA LYS A 74 -9.79 -14.80 4.86
C LYS A 74 -8.44 -15.29 5.38
N PHE A 75 -8.23 -15.20 6.68
CA PHE A 75 -6.99 -15.66 7.31
C PHE A 75 -6.82 -17.19 7.19
N ASP A 76 -7.89 -17.94 7.43
CA ASP A 76 -7.87 -19.41 7.30
C ASP A 76 -7.63 -19.84 5.85
N LYS A 77 -8.25 -19.15 4.88
CA LYS A 77 -7.97 -19.37 3.45
C LYS A 77 -6.52 -19.08 3.10
N MET A 78 -5.98 -17.95 3.54
CA MET A 78 -4.58 -17.60 3.31
C MET A 78 -3.64 -18.66 3.89
N LYS A 79 -3.92 -19.17 5.09
CA LYS A 79 -3.15 -20.24 5.71
C LYS A 79 -3.23 -21.54 4.90
N GLN A 80 -4.41 -21.90 4.41
CA GLN A 80 -4.59 -23.06 3.54
C GLN A 80 -3.86 -22.90 2.21
N ASP A 81 -3.89 -21.72 1.59
CA ASP A 81 -3.19 -21.42 0.35
C ASP A 81 -1.68 -21.54 0.51
N ILE A 82 -1.12 -21.08 1.65
CA ILE A 82 0.30 -21.24 1.97
C ILE A 82 0.67 -22.73 2.09
N ILE A 83 -0.14 -23.52 2.80
CA ILE A 83 0.08 -24.97 2.93
C ILE A 83 0.01 -25.62 1.55
N TYR A 84 -1.01 -25.31 0.75
CA TYR A 84 -1.17 -25.83 -0.60
C TYR A 84 0.03 -25.48 -1.49
N GLN A 85 0.50 -24.23 -1.47
CA GLN A 85 1.70 -23.82 -2.22
C GLN A 85 2.94 -24.59 -1.76
N SER A 86 3.13 -24.80 -0.45
CA SER A 86 4.27 -25.59 0.04
C SER A 86 4.21 -27.05 -0.41
N VAL A 87 3.02 -27.67 -0.41
CA VAL A 87 2.83 -29.05 -0.85
C VAL A 87 3.02 -29.18 -2.37
N VAL A 88 2.52 -28.22 -3.15
CA VAL A 88 2.74 -28.18 -4.60
C VAL A 88 4.22 -27.97 -4.94
N ALA A 89 4.91 -27.07 -4.22
CA ALA A 89 6.34 -26.86 -4.38
C ALA A 89 7.14 -28.12 -4.04
N GLN A 90 6.78 -28.82 -2.96
CA GLN A 90 7.41 -30.08 -2.57
C GLN A 90 7.12 -31.20 -3.58
N ALA A 91 5.88 -31.34 -4.05
CA ALA A 91 5.53 -32.30 -5.09
C ALA A 91 6.27 -32.01 -6.41
N LYS A 92 6.49 -30.73 -6.75
CA LYS A 92 7.30 -30.33 -7.91
C LYS A 92 8.78 -30.68 -7.71
N GLN A 93 9.32 -30.47 -6.51
CA GLN A 93 10.68 -30.86 -6.13
C GLN A 93 10.86 -32.39 -6.19
N ASP A 94 9.87 -33.15 -5.73
CA ASP A 94 9.88 -34.61 -5.74
C ASP A 94 9.72 -35.17 -7.17
N ALA A 95 8.88 -34.53 -8.01
CA ALA A 95 8.77 -34.86 -9.42
C ALA A 95 10.08 -34.58 -10.18
N MET A 96 10.72 -33.42 -9.93
CA MET A 96 12.04 -33.10 -10.46
C MET A 96 13.08 -34.10 -9.97
N SER A 97 13.13 -34.42 -8.67
CA SER A 97 14.10 -35.38 -8.15
C SER A 97 13.89 -36.80 -8.68
N SER A 98 12.65 -37.19 -9.03
CA SER A 98 12.35 -38.45 -9.71
C SER A 98 12.72 -38.45 -11.20
N GLN A 99 12.72 -37.29 -11.87
CA GLN A 99 13.18 -37.12 -13.25
C GLN A 99 14.70 -36.95 -13.36
N VAL A 100 15.35 -36.39 -12.34
CA VAL A 100 16.81 -36.25 -12.20
C VAL A 100 17.53 -37.61 -12.04
N GLY A 101 16.78 -38.71 -12.06
CA GLY A 101 17.31 -40.07 -12.20
C GLY A 101 17.80 -40.42 -13.62
N ASP A 102 17.49 -39.63 -14.64
CA ASP A 102 18.00 -39.83 -16.01
C ASP A 102 19.31 -39.05 -16.22
N GLU A 103 20.37 -39.77 -16.59
CA GLU A 103 21.74 -39.28 -16.82
C GLU A 103 21.84 -38.06 -17.77
N ASP A 104 20.81 -37.82 -18.57
CA ASP A 104 20.70 -36.70 -19.51
C ASP A 104 20.50 -35.33 -18.84
N GLU A 105 19.85 -35.27 -17.68
CA GLU A 105 19.63 -34.00 -16.96
C GLU A 105 20.89 -33.56 -16.20
N VAL A 106 21.69 -34.50 -15.67
CA VAL A 106 23.02 -34.20 -15.10
C VAL A 106 23.92 -33.59 -16.18
N ARG A 107 23.87 -34.11 -17.40
CA ARG A 107 24.63 -33.57 -18.54
C ARG A 107 24.12 -32.18 -18.95
N PHE A 108 22.81 -31.96 -18.95
CA PHE A 108 22.22 -30.66 -19.24
C PHE A 108 22.58 -29.61 -18.18
N ILE A 109 22.42 -29.93 -16.89
CA ILE A 109 22.80 -29.05 -15.78
C ILE A 109 24.31 -28.78 -15.81
N HIS A 110 25.14 -29.78 -16.09
CA HIS A 110 26.58 -29.57 -16.21
C HIS A 110 26.93 -28.62 -17.36
N SER A 111 26.24 -28.73 -18.51
CA SER A 111 26.43 -27.84 -19.66
C SER A 111 25.99 -26.40 -19.39
N GLN A 112 24.90 -26.20 -18.64
CA GLN A 112 24.41 -24.88 -18.26
C GLN A 112 25.33 -24.23 -17.21
N ILE A 113 25.82 -25.01 -16.23
CA ILE A 113 26.80 -24.54 -15.24
C ILE A 113 28.13 -24.19 -15.91
N GLU A 114 28.62 -24.99 -16.86
CA GLU A 114 29.83 -24.65 -17.62
C GLU A 114 29.65 -23.38 -18.43
N LYS A 115 28.49 -23.19 -19.06
CA LYS A 115 28.18 -21.98 -19.83
C LYS A 115 28.14 -20.73 -18.94
N GLU A 116 27.47 -20.79 -17.79
CA GLU A 116 27.46 -19.68 -16.83
C GLU A 116 28.85 -19.42 -16.23
N ARG A 117 29.65 -20.47 -16.01
CA ARG A 117 31.03 -20.35 -15.53
C ARG A 117 31.94 -19.70 -16.58
N GLU A 118 31.78 -20.04 -17.86
CA GLU A 118 32.50 -19.41 -18.97
C GLU A 118 32.12 -17.92 -19.07
N GLU A 119 30.83 -17.58 -19.05
CA GLU A 119 30.36 -16.19 -19.07
C GLU A 119 30.87 -15.38 -17.85
N ALA A 120 30.84 -15.97 -16.66
CA ALA A 120 31.40 -15.36 -15.46
C ALA A 120 32.93 -15.19 -15.55
N SER A 121 33.64 -16.15 -16.15
CA SER A 121 35.10 -16.05 -16.37
C SER A 121 35.46 -14.96 -17.38
N VAL A 122 34.64 -14.77 -18.42
CA VAL A 122 34.76 -13.67 -19.39
C VAL A 122 34.47 -12.33 -18.70
N TYR A 123 33.47 -12.28 -17.82
CA TYR A 123 33.17 -11.09 -17.02
C TYR A 123 34.30 -10.74 -16.04
N GLN A 124 34.91 -11.74 -15.40
CA GLN A 124 36.08 -11.53 -14.53
C GLN A 124 37.30 -11.05 -15.32
N ARG A 125 37.59 -11.65 -16.49
CA ARG A 125 38.68 -11.19 -17.37
C ARG A 125 38.46 -9.77 -17.89
N THR A 126 37.24 -9.43 -18.28
CA THR A 126 36.91 -8.06 -18.71
C THR A 126 37.02 -7.06 -17.57
N LYS A 127 36.68 -7.44 -16.34
CA LYS A 127 36.94 -6.62 -15.15
C LYS A 127 38.42 -6.45 -14.82
N GLU A 128 39.24 -7.50 -14.95
CA GLU A 128 40.69 -7.41 -14.77
C GLU A 128 41.35 -6.52 -15.84
N LEU A 129 40.84 -6.57 -17.08
CA LEU A 129 41.24 -5.68 -18.18
C LEU A 129 40.70 -4.25 -18.03
N GLN A 130 39.59 -4.05 -17.30
CA GLN A 130 39.02 -2.74 -16.94
C GLN A 130 39.62 -2.17 -15.63
N GLY A 131 40.79 -2.65 -15.19
CA GLY A 131 41.52 -2.17 -14.02
C GLY A 131 42.06 -0.73 -14.08
N LEU A 132 41.55 0.12 -14.98
CA LEU A 132 41.69 1.58 -14.96
C LEU A 132 40.33 2.15 -15.42
N PRO A 133 39.73 3.12 -14.71
CA PRO A 133 38.53 3.76 -15.20
C PRO A 133 38.87 4.39 -16.56
N VAL A 134 38.31 3.84 -17.64
CA VAL A 134 38.38 4.47 -18.94
C VAL A 134 37.52 5.71 -18.83
N ASP A 135 38.14 6.83 -18.47
CA ASP A 135 37.50 8.14 -18.45
C ASP A 135 37.04 8.43 -19.88
N ILE A 136 35.75 8.18 -20.13
CA ILE A 136 35.06 8.47 -21.40
C ILE A 136 35.18 9.97 -21.73
N TYR A 137 35.52 10.80 -20.73
CA TYR A 137 35.77 12.23 -20.83
C TYR A 137 37.26 12.60 -20.76
N SER A 138 38.20 11.67 -20.95
CA SER A 138 39.65 11.97 -20.99
C SER A 138 40.03 12.95 -22.12
N TRP A 139 39.20 13.07 -23.15
CA TRP A 139 39.32 14.08 -24.20
C TRP A 139 38.84 15.48 -23.76
N LEU A 140 38.05 15.57 -22.68
CA LEU A 140 37.43 16.81 -22.22
C LEU A 140 38.47 17.83 -21.69
N PRO A 141 39.45 17.48 -20.84
CA PRO A 141 40.47 18.44 -20.40
C PRO A 141 41.28 19.09 -21.53
N PRO A 142 41.88 18.35 -22.51
CA PRO A 142 42.61 18.99 -23.60
C PRO A 142 41.70 19.73 -24.58
N PHE A 143 40.45 19.30 -24.75
CA PHE A 143 39.45 20.01 -25.57
C PHE A 143 39.06 21.36 -24.96
N LEU A 144 38.86 21.42 -23.63
CA LEU A 144 38.59 22.66 -22.93
C LEU A 144 39.77 23.64 -23.04
N ASP A 145 41.01 23.15 -22.93
CA ASP A 145 42.21 23.98 -23.03
C ASP A 145 42.38 24.56 -24.45
N LEU A 146 42.03 23.78 -25.48
CA LEU A 146 42.00 24.24 -26.87
C LEU A 146 40.94 25.32 -27.11
N LEU A 147 39.73 25.15 -26.55
CA LEU A 147 38.68 26.17 -26.62
C LEU A 147 39.09 27.46 -25.91
N LEU A 148 39.74 27.34 -24.74
CA LEU A 148 40.21 28.48 -23.97
C LEU A 148 41.30 29.24 -24.74
N GLY A 149 42.27 28.53 -25.31
CA GLY A 149 43.29 29.12 -26.19
C GLY A 149 42.70 29.85 -27.40
N LEU A 150 41.74 29.24 -28.09
CA LEU A 150 41.04 29.89 -29.21
C LEU A 150 40.26 31.13 -28.76
N SER A 151 39.61 31.09 -27.59
CA SER A 151 38.85 32.24 -27.07
C SER A 151 39.74 33.44 -26.76
N VAL A 152 40.92 33.20 -26.16
CA VAL A 152 41.89 34.26 -25.84
C VAL A 152 42.45 34.84 -27.14
N LEU A 153 42.79 34.00 -28.11
CA LEU A 153 43.31 34.44 -29.40
C LEU A 153 42.24 35.23 -30.18
N TYR A 154 40.98 34.81 -30.15
CA TYR A 154 39.85 35.53 -30.72
C TYR A 154 39.63 36.90 -30.06
N LEU A 155 39.71 36.97 -28.73
CA LEU A 155 39.65 38.24 -28.01
C LEU A 155 40.81 39.16 -28.40
N VAL A 156 42.04 38.67 -28.39
CA VAL A 156 43.20 39.46 -28.82
C VAL A 156 43.04 39.94 -30.27
N TYR A 157 42.55 39.08 -31.17
CA TYR A 157 42.25 39.46 -32.56
C TYR A 157 41.18 40.57 -32.64
N GLN A 158 40.08 40.45 -31.91
CA GLN A 158 39.04 41.49 -31.81
C GLN A 158 39.60 42.83 -31.29
N VAL A 159 40.46 42.78 -30.26
CA VAL A 159 41.09 43.96 -29.67
C VAL A 159 42.07 44.63 -30.63
N PHE A 160 42.97 43.86 -31.23
CA PHE A 160 44.11 44.41 -31.98
C PHE A 160 43.85 44.59 -33.48
N VAL A 161 43.04 43.74 -34.10
CA VAL A 161 42.82 43.74 -35.56
C VAL A 161 41.56 44.50 -35.92
N GLU A 162 40.45 44.30 -35.20
CA GLU A 162 39.20 45.00 -35.51
C GLU A 162 39.03 46.33 -34.77
N GLY A 163 39.82 46.61 -33.72
CA GLY A 163 39.79 47.89 -33.01
C GLY A 163 38.43 48.24 -32.38
N LYS A 164 37.53 47.27 -32.21
CA LYS A 164 36.13 47.47 -31.79
C LYS A 164 35.90 47.49 -30.27
N LEU A 165 36.95 47.52 -29.46
CA LEU A 165 36.80 47.63 -28.00
C LEU A 165 36.15 48.95 -27.54
N THR A 166 36.21 50.01 -28.33
CA THR A 166 35.51 51.27 -28.06
C THR A 166 33.98 51.13 -28.17
N ALA A 167 33.45 50.12 -28.87
CA ALA A 167 32.01 49.89 -28.97
C ALA A 167 31.46 49.09 -27.77
N VAL A 168 32.22 48.11 -27.26
CA VAL A 168 31.78 47.27 -26.14
C VAL A 168 31.93 47.99 -24.79
N MET A 169 32.97 48.80 -24.60
CA MET A 169 33.11 49.67 -23.41
C MET A 169 31.99 50.72 -23.33
N ASN A 170 31.51 51.24 -24.46
CA ASN A 170 30.38 52.18 -24.49
C ASN A 170 29.02 51.54 -24.18
N TYR A 171 28.87 50.22 -24.36
CA TYR A 171 27.63 49.51 -24.01
C TYR A 171 27.51 49.27 -22.49
N PHE A 172 28.64 49.13 -21.79
CA PHE A 172 28.66 49.02 -20.33
C PHE A 172 28.63 50.37 -19.59
N SER A 173 28.98 51.48 -20.27
CA SER A 173 28.95 52.82 -19.67
C SER A 173 27.70 53.65 -20.00
N GLN A 174 26.78 53.14 -20.83
CA GLN A 174 25.51 53.81 -21.17
C GLN A 174 24.32 52.84 -21.12
N SER A 175 23.94 52.43 -19.91
CA SER A 175 22.52 52.27 -19.59
C SER A 175 22.32 52.59 -18.09
N PRO A 176 21.40 53.50 -17.73
CA PRO A 176 21.35 54.16 -16.42
C PRO A 176 20.32 53.52 -15.49
N GLY A 177 20.62 53.52 -14.18
CA GLY A 177 19.67 53.24 -13.09
C GLY A 177 19.76 51.83 -12.53
#